data_AF-A0A7V9BG95-F1
#
_entry.id   AF-A0A7V9BG95-F1
#
_cell.length_a   1.000
_cell.length_b   1.000
_cell.length_c   1.000
_cell.angle_alpha   90.00
_cell.angle_beta   90.00
_cell.angle_gamma   90.00
#
_symmetry.space_group_name_H-M   'P 1'
#
loop_
_entity.id
_entity.type
_entity.pdbx_description
1 polymer ?
#
loop_
_entity_poly.entity_id
_entity_poly.type
_entity_poly.pdbx_seq_one_letter_code
_entity_poly.pdbx_strand_id
1 'polypeptide(L)'
;MERQRRGSRVHELRPDLKAGAATLTLHPRSAQQMYTGTADHALTSELVSLVDVPVIASGDVDTRARAQAVLATTGAAAVMVGRGAQGNPWALREIVDGDGREPTREEVVAELVLFIRETVRELGERRASGFLKKFYGWYLGRGRFPKPFKQELVVLSSTEEVERLLIAAAPGALPLLEQLEDELPAASEVLLGSLPISLYGGG
;
A
#
# COMPACT_ATOMS: atom_id res chain seq x y z
N MET A 1 -35.57 16.07 -21.17
CA MET A 1 -34.11 16.24 -21.22
C MET A 1 -33.48 14.97 -20.69
N GLU A 2 -33.08 14.12 -21.62
CA GLU A 2 -32.68 12.74 -21.42
C GLU A 2 -31.24 12.71 -20.92
N ARG A 3 -31.02 12.14 -19.72
CA ARG A 3 -29.68 11.86 -19.22
C ARG A 3 -29.09 10.78 -20.11
N GLN A 4 -28.22 11.18 -21.03
CA GLN A 4 -27.44 10.27 -21.84
C GLN A 4 -26.63 9.35 -20.91
N ARG A 5 -27.10 8.11 -20.76
CA ARG A 5 -26.37 7.04 -20.09
C ARG A 5 -25.04 6.91 -20.83
N ARG A 6 -23.94 7.34 -20.22
CA ARG A 6 -22.61 6.93 -20.66
C ARG A 6 -22.58 5.42 -20.50
N GLY A 7 -22.68 4.70 -21.62
CA GLY A 7 -22.70 3.24 -21.66
C GLY A 7 -21.54 2.69 -20.84
N SER A 8 -21.87 1.75 -19.97
CA SER A 8 -20.88 1.11 -19.11
C SER A 8 -19.97 0.23 -19.97
N ARG A 9 -18.66 0.50 -19.89
CA ARG A 9 -17.65 -0.15 -20.76
C ARG A 9 -17.18 -1.51 -20.22
N VAL A 10 -17.67 -1.98 -19.07
CA VAL A 10 -17.21 -3.26 -18.51
C VAL A 10 -17.67 -4.44 -19.36
N HIS A 11 -18.81 -4.33 -20.04
CA HIS A 11 -19.22 -5.34 -21.02
C HIS A 11 -18.21 -5.54 -22.16
N GLU A 12 -17.47 -4.49 -22.57
CA GLU A 12 -16.37 -4.61 -23.56
C GLU A 12 -15.11 -5.24 -22.95
N LEU A 13 -14.95 -5.14 -21.62
CA LEU A 13 -13.81 -5.63 -20.88
C LEU A 13 -13.95 -7.07 -20.40
N ARG A 14 -15.11 -7.74 -20.62
CA ARG A 14 -15.45 -9.06 -20.06
C ARG A 14 -14.21 -9.96 -20.14
N PRO A 15 -13.46 -10.12 -19.02
CA PRO A 15 -12.15 -10.72 -19.11
C PRO A 15 -12.32 -12.16 -19.59
N ASP A 16 -11.51 -12.59 -20.55
CA ASP A 16 -11.55 -13.99 -20.97
C ASP A 16 -10.97 -14.86 -19.85
N LEU A 17 -11.84 -15.28 -18.94
CA LEU A 17 -11.49 -16.12 -17.80
C LEU A 17 -11.06 -17.54 -18.20
N LYS A 18 -11.07 -17.87 -19.50
CA LYS A 18 -10.49 -19.12 -20.03
C LYS A 18 -9.00 -19.27 -19.71
N ALA A 19 -8.32 -18.19 -19.36
CA ALA A 19 -6.96 -18.23 -18.84
C ALA A 19 -6.85 -18.82 -17.41
N GLY A 20 -7.97 -19.13 -16.74
CA GLY A 20 -7.97 -19.80 -15.44
C GLY A 20 -7.65 -18.89 -14.25
N ALA A 21 -7.90 -17.57 -14.37
CA ALA A 21 -7.65 -16.64 -13.27
C ALA A 21 -8.53 -16.96 -12.04
N ALA A 22 -7.91 -17.13 -10.87
CA ALA A 22 -8.62 -17.46 -9.63
C ALA A 22 -9.36 -16.26 -9.01
N THR A 23 -8.89 -15.03 -9.29
CA THR A 23 -9.46 -13.77 -8.78
C THR A 23 -9.20 -12.65 -9.78
N LEU A 24 -10.01 -11.59 -9.74
CA LEU A 24 -9.79 -10.36 -10.50
C LEU A 24 -9.64 -9.18 -9.55
N THR A 25 -8.74 -8.24 -9.83
CA THR A 25 -8.69 -6.95 -9.14
C THR A 25 -9.03 -5.84 -10.12
N LEU A 26 -9.96 -4.94 -9.76
CA LEU A 26 -10.31 -3.78 -10.57
C LEU A 26 -9.97 -2.49 -9.83
N HIS A 27 -9.09 -1.68 -10.41
CA HIS A 27 -8.99 -0.25 -10.12
C HIS A 27 -9.84 0.49 -11.16
N PRO A 28 -11.03 1.02 -10.81
CA PRO A 28 -11.97 1.56 -11.79
C PRO A 28 -11.61 3.02 -12.14
N ARG A 29 -10.40 3.18 -12.67
CA ARG A 29 -9.93 4.36 -13.39
C ARG A 29 -9.32 3.89 -14.70
N SER A 30 -9.53 4.64 -15.77
CA SER A 30 -8.80 4.40 -17.00
C SER A 30 -7.33 4.73 -16.80
N ALA A 31 -6.44 4.03 -17.51
CA ALA A 31 -5.00 4.33 -17.48
C ALA A 31 -4.71 5.80 -17.84
N GLN A 32 -5.52 6.41 -18.72
CA GLN A 32 -5.40 7.82 -19.12
C GLN A 32 -5.71 8.79 -17.98
N GLN A 33 -6.54 8.41 -17.01
CA GLN A 33 -6.87 9.25 -15.86
C GLN A 33 -5.72 9.34 -14.84
N MET A 34 -4.75 8.41 -14.88
CA MET A 34 -3.71 8.28 -13.86
C MET A 34 -4.31 8.36 -12.43
N TYR A 35 -3.94 9.39 -11.66
CA TYR A 35 -4.43 9.64 -10.30
C TYR A 35 -5.48 10.76 -10.20
N THR A 36 -6.01 11.23 -11.33
CA THR A 36 -7.03 12.27 -11.37
C THR A 36 -8.44 11.69 -11.32
N GLY A 37 -9.38 12.45 -10.74
CA GLY A 37 -10.75 11.99 -10.52
C GLY A 37 -10.87 10.93 -9.43
N THR A 38 -12.09 10.40 -9.27
CA THR A 38 -12.44 9.39 -8.26
C THR A 38 -12.60 8.01 -8.90
N ALA A 39 -12.23 6.96 -8.19
CA ALA A 39 -12.52 5.59 -8.59
C ALA A 39 -14.04 5.37 -8.73
N ASP A 40 -14.50 4.93 -9.90
CA ASP A 40 -15.92 4.68 -10.18
C ASP A 40 -16.32 3.23 -9.87
N HIS A 41 -16.67 2.98 -8.61
CA HIS A 41 -17.04 1.63 -8.16
C HIS A 41 -18.37 1.10 -8.74
N ALA A 42 -19.14 1.90 -9.49
CA ALA A 42 -20.23 1.32 -10.28
C ALA A 42 -19.70 0.29 -11.29
N LEU A 43 -18.51 0.53 -11.87
CA LEU A 43 -17.82 -0.42 -12.75
C LEU A 43 -17.37 -1.67 -12.00
N THR A 44 -17.00 -1.55 -10.73
CA THR A 44 -16.69 -2.70 -9.88
C THR A 44 -17.93 -3.57 -9.66
N SER A 45 -19.07 -2.97 -9.34
CA SER A 45 -20.34 -3.69 -9.18
C SER A 45 -20.77 -4.40 -10.46
N GLU A 46 -20.63 -3.73 -11.61
CA GLU A 46 -20.90 -4.33 -12.91
C GLU A 46 -19.98 -5.53 -13.17
N LEU A 47 -18.67 -5.40 -12.94
CA LEU A 47 -17.73 -6.51 -13.10
C LEU A 47 -18.10 -7.70 -12.20
N VAL A 48 -18.43 -7.45 -10.92
CA VAL A 48 -18.88 -8.48 -9.97
C VAL A 48 -20.07 -9.27 -10.53
N SER A 49 -21.01 -8.61 -11.21
CA SER A 49 -22.19 -9.28 -11.79
C SER A 49 -21.91 -10.04 -13.09
N LEU A 50 -20.74 -9.87 -13.71
CA LEU A 50 -20.39 -10.45 -15.01
C LEU A 50 -19.48 -11.67 -14.95
N VAL A 51 -18.89 -11.95 -13.77
CA VAL A 51 -17.86 -12.98 -13.58
C VAL A 51 -18.19 -13.87 -12.38
N ASP A 52 -17.77 -15.14 -12.47
CA ASP A 52 -18.00 -16.13 -11.40
C ASP A 52 -16.83 -16.22 -10.40
N VAL A 53 -15.75 -15.46 -10.62
CA VAL A 53 -14.56 -15.43 -9.74
C VAL A 53 -14.62 -14.25 -8.78
N PRO A 54 -14.03 -14.35 -7.58
CA PRO A 54 -13.96 -13.23 -6.64
C PRO A 54 -13.32 -11.98 -7.26
N VAL A 55 -14.00 -10.84 -7.11
CA VAL A 55 -13.48 -9.53 -7.52
C VAL A 55 -13.00 -8.76 -6.29
N ILE A 56 -11.78 -8.21 -6.38
CA ILE A 56 -11.15 -7.33 -5.41
C ILE A 56 -11.26 -5.90 -5.91
N ALA A 57 -11.90 -5.03 -5.13
CA ALA A 57 -12.04 -3.62 -5.46
C ALA A 57 -10.79 -2.83 -5.05
N SER A 58 -10.19 -2.07 -5.95
CA SER A 58 -9.06 -1.18 -5.67
C SER A 58 -9.36 0.25 -6.06
N GLY A 59 -8.72 1.21 -5.39
CA GLY A 59 -8.82 2.64 -5.70
C GLY A 59 -9.68 3.41 -4.70
N ASP A 60 -9.11 4.48 -4.14
CA ASP A 60 -9.75 5.37 -3.16
C ASP A 60 -10.41 4.64 -2.00
N VAL A 61 -9.70 3.63 -1.49
CA VAL A 61 -9.99 2.94 -0.22
C VAL A 61 -8.85 3.28 0.74
N ASP A 62 -9.11 4.18 1.68
CA ASP A 62 -8.13 4.73 2.62
C ASP A 62 -8.64 4.78 4.07
N THR A 63 -9.91 4.42 4.32
CA THR A 63 -10.54 4.40 5.64
C THR A 63 -11.44 3.18 5.76
N ARG A 64 -11.73 2.76 6.99
CA ARG A 64 -12.65 1.64 7.27
C ARG A 64 -14.04 1.88 6.68
N ALA A 65 -14.58 3.08 6.89
CA ALA A 65 -15.90 3.46 6.38
C ALA A 65 -15.96 3.36 4.86
N ARG A 66 -14.91 3.78 4.16
CA ARG A 66 -14.82 3.69 2.71
C ARG A 66 -14.73 2.24 2.24
N ALA A 67 -13.91 1.42 2.89
CA ALA A 67 -13.82 -0.01 2.59
C ALA A 67 -15.18 -0.71 2.72
N GLN A 68 -15.88 -0.49 3.84
CA GLN A 68 -17.21 -1.05 4.08
C GLN A 68 -18.24 -0.59 3.06
N ALA A 69 -18.23 0.71 2.71
CA ALA A 69 -19.13 1.25 1.69
C ALA A 69 -18.90 0.63 0.31
N VAL A 70 -17.63 0.46 -0.10
CA VAL A 70 -17.29 -0.18 -1.37
C VAL A 70 -17.73 -1.64 -1.39
N LEU A 71 -17.46 -2.40 -0.34
CA LEU A 71 -17.91 -3.80 -0.24
C LEU A 71 -19.44 -3.91 -0.31
N ALA A 72 -20.15 -3.11 0.50
CA ALA A 72 -21.61 -3.14 0.57
C ALA A 72 -22.29 -2.74 -0.76
N THR A 73 -21.72 -1.79 -1.50
CA THR A 73 -22.33 -1.25 -2.73
C THR A 73 -21.95 -2.05 -3.98
N THR A 74 -20.82 -2.76 -3.98
CA THR A 74 -20.33 -3.46 -5.18
C THR A 74 -20.54 -4.96 -5.14
N GLY A 75 -20.61 -5.57 -3.95
CA GLY A 75 -20.56 -7.03 -3.81
C GLY A 75 -19.16 -7.62 -4.04
N ALA A 76 -18.12 -6.79 -4.09
CA ALA A 76 -16.73 -7.25 -4.16
C ALA A 76 -16.39 -8.14 -2.96
N ALA A 77 -15.55 -9.16 -3.18
CA ALA A 77 -15.15 -10.11 -2.15
C ALA A 77 -14.13 -9.52 -1.16
N ALA A 78 -13.33 -8.54 -1.62
CA ALA A 78 -12.34 -7.85 -0.81
C ALA A 78 -12.07 -6.45 -1.37
N VAL A 79 -11.33 -5.64 -0.60
CA VAL A 79 -10.73 -4.39 -1.05
C VAL A 79 -9.21 -4.49 -1.04
N MET A 80 -8.56 -3.81 -1.98
CA MET A 80 -7.12 -3.64 -2.02
C MET A 80 -6.77 -2.18 -1.71
N VAL A 81 -5.93 -1.98 -0.71
CA VAL A 81 -5.44 -0.65 -0.30
C VAL A 81 -4.09 -0.41 -0.96
N GLY A 82 -4.00 0.66 -1.76
CA GLY A 82 -2.76 1.07 -2.41
C GLY A 82 -2.11 2.25 -1.69
N ARG A 83 -2.19 3.43 -2.30
CA ARG A 83 -1.55 4.67 -1.82
C ARG A 83 -1.86 5.01 -0.35
N GLY A 84 -3.04 4.67 0.16
CA GLY A 84 -3.44 4.96 1.54
C GLY A 84 -2.53 4.33 2.61
N ALA A 85 -1.88 3.21 2.28
CA ALA A 85 -0.96 2.50 3.18
C ALA A 85 0.50 2.95 3.02
N GLN A 86 0.86 3.71 1.98
CA GLN A 86 2.25 4.12 1.72
C GLN A 86 2.74 5.11 2.79
N GLY A 87 3.74 4.70 3.57
CA GLY A 87 4.21 5.45 4.75
C GLY A 87 3.18 5.55 5.88
N ASN A 88 2.14 4.73 5.82
CA ASN A 88 1.07 4.68 6.82
C ASN A 88 0.50 3.25 6.94
N PRO A 89 1.32 2.22 7.21
CA PRO A 89 0.85 0.83 7.29
C PRO A 89 -0.25 0.63 8.34
N TRP A 90 -0.25 1.45 9.40
CA TRP A 90 -1.28 1.52 10.45
C TRP A 90 -2.71 1.78 9.93
N ALA A 91 -2.87 2.39 8.75
CA ALA A 91 -4.19 2.52 8.12
C ALA A 91 -4.84 1.17 7.84
N LEU A 92 -4.05 0.12 7.61
CA LEU A 92 -4.58 -1.24 7.43
C LEU A 92 -5.20 -1.75 8.72
N ARG A 93 -4.57 -1.49 9.88
CA ARG A 93 -5.14 -1.83 11.20
C ARG A 93 -6.46 -1.11 11.44
N GLU A 94 -6.56 0.17 11.09
CA GLU A 94 -7.82 0.91 11.17
C GLU A 94 -8.89 0.27 10.26
N ILE A 95 -8.54 -0.06 9.02
CA ILE A 95 -9.47 -0.61 8.03
C ILE A 95 -9.98 -1.99 8.46
N VAL A 96 -9.10 -2.87 8.94
CA VAL A 96 -9.43 -4.25 9.31
C VAL A 96 -10.12 -4.29 10.68
N ASP A 97 -9.46 -3.77 11.71
CA ASP A 97 -9.87 -3.96 13.10
C ASP A 97 -10.75 -2.80 13.60
N GLY A 98 -10.63 -1.62 12.99
CA GLY A 98 -11.20 -0.38 13.52
C GLY A 98 -10.34 0.31 14.56
N ASP A 99 -9.12 -0.19 14.79
CA ASP A 99 -8.16 0.50 15.65
C ASP A 99 -7.47 1.61 14.87
N GLY A 100 -8.08 2.80 14.93
CA GLY A 100 -7.56 4.05 14.39
C GLY A 100 -6.58 4.78 15.31
N ARG A 101 -5.95 4.10 16.28
CA ARG A 101 -4.89 4.68 17.09
C ARG A 101 -3.75 5.14 16.18
N GLU A 102 -3.34 6.41 16.32
CA GLU A 102 -2.12 6.90 15.67
C GLU A 102 -0.90 6.19 16.26
N PRO A 103 0.09 5.82 15.44
CA PRO A 103 1.31 5.23 15.94
C PRO A 103 2.13 6.25 16.74
N THR A 104 2.84 5.74 17.74
CA THR A 104 3.87 6.48 18.47
C THR A 104 5.05 6.81 17.56
N ARG A 105 5.92 7.72 18.00
CA ARG A 105 7.13 8.07 17.22
C ARG A 105 8.08 6.88 17.13
N GLU A 106 8.10 6.06 18.18
CA GLU A 106 8.87 4.83 18.33
C GLU A 106 8.40 3.77 17.33
N GLU A 107 7.09 3.50 17.26
CA GLU A 107 6.50 2.59 16.27
C GLU A 107 6.83 3.04 14.83
N VAL A 108 6.72 4.34 14.54
CA VAL A 108 7.03 4.90 13.20
C VAL A 108 8.50 4.73 12.85
N VAL A 109 9.41 4.95 13.81
CA VAL A 109 10.85 4.80 13.58
C VAL A 109 11.22 3.34 13.39
N ALA A 110 10.70 2.43 14.22
CA ALA A 110 10.97 0.99 14.12
C ALA A 110 10.58 0.46 12.73
N GLU A 111 9.35 0.75 12.29
CA GLU A 111 8.84 0.37 10.97
C GLU A 111 9.68 0.97 9.82
N LEU A 112 10.06 2.25 9.93
CA LEU A 112 10.86 2.90 8.91
C LEU A 112 12.28 2.32 8.83
N VAL A 113 12.90 2.00 9.97
CA VAL A 113 14.23 1.39 10.01
C VAL A 113 14.17 -0.02 9.42
N LEU A 114 13.16 -0.82 9.76
CA LEU A 114 12.93 -2.12 9.15
C LEU A 114 12.81 -1.99 7.62
N PHE A 115 11.98 -1.07 7.15
CA PHE A 115 11.80 -0.80 5.73
C PHE A 115 13.11 -0.35 5.04
N ILE A 116 13.94 0.45 5.71
CA ILE A 116 15.27 0.84 5.22
C ILE A 116 16.15 -0.39 5.06
N ARG A 117 16.27 -1.22 6.10
CA ARG A 117 17.11 -2.44 6.10
C ARG A 117 16.69 -3.41 5.00
N GLU A 118 15.39 -3.67 4.88
CA GLU A 118 14.83 -4.53 3.83
C GLU A 118 15.07 -3.96 2.43
N THR A 119 14.92 -2.64 2.26
CA THR A 119 15.20 -1.99 0.97
C THR A 119 16.68 -2.08 0.60
N VAL A 120 17.59 -1.94 1.58
CA VAL A 120 19.03 -2.11 1.37
C VAL A 120 19.35 -3.56 1.02
N ARG A 121 18.70 -4.54 1.68
CA ARG A 121 18.85 -5.97 1.35
C ARG A 121 18.47 -6.26 -0.10
N GLU A 122 17.34 -5.72 -0.57
CA GLU A 122 16.82 -5.99 -1.91
C GLU A 122 17.52 -5.19 -3.02
N LEU A 123 17.84 -3.91 -2.79
CA LEU A 123 18.33 -3.00 -3.84
C LEU A 123 19.84 -2.74 -3.77
N GLY A 124 20.47 -3.05 -2.64
CA GLY A 124 21.82 -2.62 -2.29
C GLY A 124 21.88 -1.15 -1.89
N GLU A 125 22.84 -0.82 -1.01
CA GLU A 125 23.00 0.50 -0.39
C GLU A 125 22.88 1.66 -1.38
N ARG A 126 23.71 1.65 -2.44
CA ARG A 126 23.76 2.74 -3.43
C ARG A 126 22.41 3.07 -4.07
N ARG A 127 21.57 2.07 -4.35
CA ARG A 127 20.23 2.29 -4.95
C ARG A 127 19.22 2.66 -3.87
N ALA A 128 19.29 2.02 -2.71
CA ALA A 128 18.40 2.26 -1.59
C ALA A 128 18.48 3.71 -1.09
N SER A 129 19.69 4.28 -0.90
CA SER A 129 19.85 5.62 -0.31
C SER A 129 19.11 6.71 -1.09
N GLY A 130 19.03 6.62 -2.43
CA GLY A 130 18.26 7.53 -3.26
C GLY A 130 16.77 7.23 -3.26
N PHE A 131 16.40 5.97 -3.38
CA PHE A 131 15.01 5.51 -3.42
C PHE A 131 14.24 5.83 -2.14
N LEU A 132 14.88 5.69 -0.97
CA LEU A 132 14.29 5.85 0.36
C LEU A 132 13.90 7.30 0.68
N LYS A 133 14.55 8.30 0.06
CA LYS A 133 14.35 9.72 0.39
C LYS A 133 12.89 10.19 0.29
N LYS A 134 12.10 9.64 -0.65
CA LYS A 134 10.68 10.00 -0.79
C LYS A 134 9.81 9.45 0.35
N PHE A 135 10.22 8.35 0.99
CA PHE A 135 9.45 7.69 2.04
C PHE A 135 9.61 8.35 3.40
N TYR A 136 10.73 9.03 3.67
CA TYR A 136 10.93 9.75 4.94
C TYR A 136 9.80 10.76 5.19
N GLY A 137 9.41 11.51 4.15
CA GLY A 137 8.29 12.46 4.23
C GLY A 137 6.94 11.78 4.48
N TRP A 138 6.74 10.57 3.96
CA TRP A 138 5.49 9.81 4.09
C TRP A 138 5.33 9.24 5.51
N TYR A 139 6.37 8.58 6.04
CA TYR A 139 6.37 8.02 7.39
C TYR A 139 6.38 9.10 8.47
N LEU A 140 7.30 10.06 8.37
CA LEU A 140 7.57 11.08 9.39
C LEU A 140 6.65 12.31 9.24
N GLY A 141 5.70 12.26 8.32
CA GLY A 141 4.69 13.29 8.07
C GLY A 141 3.67 13.43 9.21
N ARG A 142 2.52 14.05 8.92
CA ARG A 142 1.34 14.10 9.83
C ARG A 142 1.62 14.67 11.22
N GLY A 143 2.57 15.59 11.34
CA GLY A 143 2.96 16.20 12.61
C GLY A 143 3.84 15.32 13.53
N ARG A 144 4.21 14.12 13.10
CA ARG A 144 5.00 13.16 13.91
C ARG A 144 6.42 13.65 14.18
N PHE A 145 7.05 14.27 13.18
CA PHE A 145 8.38 14.86 13.28
C PHE A 145 8.44 16.26 12.65
N PRO A 146 9.25 17.16 13.19
CA PRO A 146 9.37 18.53 12.69
C PRO A 146 10.00 18.55 11.30
N LYS A 147 9.67 19.57 10.50
CA LYS A 147 10.18 19.70 9.12
C LYS A 147 11.72 19.70 9.03
N PRO A 148 12.47 20.42 9.89
CA PRO A 148 13.94 20.39 9.86
C PRO A 148 14.54 18.99 10.00
N PHE A 149 13.98 18.16 10.89
CA PHE A 149 14.45 16.77 11.07
C PHE A 149 14.37 15.95 9.78
N LYS A 150 13.27 16.08 9.04
CA LYS A 150 13.10 15.40 7.74
C LYS A 150 14.05 15.94 6.68
N GLN A 151 14.36 17.23 6.70
CA GLN A 151 15.30 17.84 5.77
C GLN A 151 16.73 17.35 6.01
N GLU A 152 17.09 17.15 7.28
CA GLU A 152 18.38 16.57 7.67
C GLU A 152 18.55 15.14 7.14
N LEU A 153 17.55 14.27 7.30
CA LEU A 153 17.61 12.89 6.81
C LEU A 153 17.84 12.79 5.29
N VAL A 154 17.29 13.73 4.50
CA VAL A 154 17.39 13.71 3.03
C VAL A 154 18.78 14.07 2.52
N VAL A 155 19.58 14.80 3.31
CA VAL A 155 20.94 15.22 2.94
C VAL A 155 22.03 14.26 3.41
N LEU A 156 21.70 13.29 4.28
CA LEU A 156 22.62 12.25 4.71
C LEU A 156 23.08 11.37 3.53
N SER A 157 24.27 10.81 3.68
CA SER A 157 25.02 10.16 2.60
C SER A 157 24.88 8.64 2.59
N SER A 158 24.48 8.04 3.72
CA SER A 158 24.21 6.61 3.85
C SER A 158 22.92 6.31 4.62
N THR A 159 22.37 5.11 4.41
CA THR A 159 21.21 4.62 5.17
C THR A 159 21.57 4.37 6.64
N GLU A 160 22.83 4.03 6.93
CA GLU A 160 23.34 3.86 8.29
C GLU A 160 23.29 5.18 9.10
N GLU A 161 23.66 6.31 8.48
CA GLU A 161 23.54 7.62 9.12
C GLU A 161 22.07 7.98 9.39
N VAL A 162 21.19 7.67 8.44
CA VAL A 162 19.73 7.87 8.57
C VAL A 162 19.18 7.04 9.73
N GLU A 163 19.52 5.76 9.80
CA GLU A 163 19.09 4.85 10.87
C GLU A 163 19.56 5.37 12.23
N ARG A 164 20.84 5.73 12.37
CA ARG A 164 21.37 6.29 13.63
C ARG A 164 20.60 7.52 14.08
N LEU A 165 20.31 8.45 13.16
CA LEU A 165 19.58 9.67 13.49
C LEU A 165 18.11 9.39 13.85
N LEU A 166 17.46 8.44 13.19
CA LEU A 166 16.10 8.00 13.51
C LEU A 166 16.03 7.38 14.92
N ILE A 167 16.93 6.44 15.23
CA ILE A 167 16.99 5.78 16.54
C ILE A 167 17.33 6.80 17.65
N ALA A 168 18.26 7.73 17.42
CA ALA A 168 18.56 8.79 18.38
C ALA A 168 17.34 9.67 18.69
N ALA A 169 16.47 9.90 17.70
CA ALA A 169 15.27 10.72 17.84
C ALA A 169 14.09 9.98 18.49
N ALA A 170 14.11 8.64 18.54
CA ALA A 170 13.13 7.79 19.20
C ALA A 170 13.80 6.50 19.74
N PRO A 171 14.58 6.57 20.84
CA PRO A 171 15.37 5.42 21.33
C PRO A 171 14.52 4.20 21.70
N GLY A 172 13.26 4.41 22.11
CA GLY A 172 12.30 3.34 22.39
C GLY A 172 11.88 2.53 21.17
N ALA A 173 12.32 2.90 19.95
CA ALA A 173 12.09 2.13 18.74
C ALA A 173 12.91 0.83 18.68
N LEU A 174 14.05 0.75 19.38
CA LEU A 174 14.92 -0.44 19.33
C LEU A 174 14.21 -1.75 19.73
N PRO A 175 13.54 -1.85 20.90
CA PRO A 175 12.83 -3.09 21.24
C PRO A 175 11.67 -3.41 20.30
N LEU A 176 11.04 -2.39 19.69
CA LEU A 176 9.98 -2.60 18.71
C LEU A 176 10.55 -3.10 17.38
N LEU A 177 11.71 -2.60 16.98
CA LEU A 177 12.42 -3.06 15.78
C LEU A 177 12.83 -4.52 15.92
N GLU A 178 13.39 -4.92 17.07
CA GLU A 178 13.72 -6.32 17.35
C GLU A 178 12.49 -7.23 17.21
N GLN A 179 11.35 -6.82 17.77
CA GLN A 179 10.09 -7.57 17.61
C GLN A 179 9.65 -7.69 16.16
N LEU A 180 9.72 -6.61 15.38
CA LEU A 180 9.36 -6.62 13.97
C LEU A 180 10.30 -7.51 13.14
N GLU A 181 11.59 -7.53 13.46
CA GLU A 181 12.57 -8.39 12.79
C GLU A 181 12.36 -9.87 13.10
N ASP A 182 11.96 -10.21 14.33
CA ASP A 182 11.61 -11.58 14.73
C ASP A 182 10.32 -12.08 14.03
N GLU A 183 9.42 -11.18 13.64
CA GLU A 183 8.19 -11.50 12.90
C GLU A 183 8.41 -11.66 11.39
N LEU A 184 9.57 -11.24 10.85
CA LEU A 184 9.85 -11.41 9.43
C LEU A 184 10.00 -12.90 9.08
N PRO A 185 9.38 -13.37 7.98
CA PRO A 185 9.55 -14.75 7.53
C PRO A 185 11.02 -15.01 7.19
N ALA A 186 11.52 -16.20 7.53
CA ALA A 186 12.88 -16.58 7.21
C ALA A 186 13.12 -16.47 5.70
N ALA A 187 14.26 -15.93 5.29
CA ALA A 187 14.61 -15.66 3.88
C ALA A 187 14.48 -16.89 2.94
N SER A 188 14.42 -18.11 3.49
CA SER A 188 14.23 -19.36 2.75
C SER A 188 12.78 -19.71 2.40
N GLU A 189 11.77 -19.00 2.91
CA GLU A 189 10.35 -19.30 2.65
C GLU A 189 9.76 -18.67 1.38
N VAL A 190 10.56 -17.99 0.56
CA VAL A 190 10.09 -17.52 -0.76
C VAL A 190 10.43 -18.56 -1.83
N LEU A 191 9.85 -19.76 -1.72
CA LEU A 191 9.74 -20.67 -2.85
C LEU A 191 8.57 -20.22 -3.73
N LEU A 192 8.87 -19.40 -4.74
CA LEU A 192 7.98 -19.04 -5.87
C LEU A 192 7.61 -20.25 -6.77
N GLY A 193 7.75 -21.48 -6.28
CA GLY A 193 7.52 -22.71 -7.04
C GLY A 193 6.06 -23.18 -7.08
N SER A 194 5.16 -22.60 -6.29
CA SER A 194 3.78 -23.14 -6.15
C SER A 194 2.65 -22.12 -6.06
N LEU A 195 2.92 -20.81 -6.13
CA LEU A 195 1.87 -19.79 -6.02
C LEU A 195 1.64 -19.08 -7.36
N PRO A 196 0.40 -19.00 -7.87
CA PRO A 196 0.06 -18.27 -9.09
C PRO A 196 -0.02 -16.76 -8.79
N ILE A 197 1.11 -16.13 -8.48
CA ILE A 197 1.19 -14.69 -8.21
C ILE A 197 2.05 -14.02 -9.27
N SER A 198 1.50 -13.01 -9.93
CA SER A 198 2.22 -12.08 -10.80
C SER A 198 2.53 -10.80 -10.02
N LEU A 199 3.81 -10.53 -9.76
CA LEU A 199 4.26 -9.25 -9.22
C LEU A 199 4.34 -8.22 -10.36
N TYR A 200 3.44 -7.24 -10.37
CA TYR A 200 3.53 -6.11 -11.29
C TYR A 200 4.46 -5.04 -10.69
N GLY A 201 5.75 -5.17 -10.95
CA GLY A 201 6.73 -4.10 -10.74
C GLY A 201 6.60 -3.07 -11.84
N GLY A 202 5.74 -2.07 -11.66
CA GLY A 202 5.67 -0.92 -12.56
C GLY A 202 6.95 -0.09 -12.45
N GLY A 203 7.82 -0.21 -13.46
CA GLY A 203 8.99 0.64 -13.71
C GLY A 203 8.95 1.15 -15.14
#